data_AF-A0A4Y9JQ39-F1
#
_entry.id   AF-A0A4Y9JQ39-F1
#
_cell.length_a   1.000
_cell.length_b   1.000
_cell.length_c   1.000
_cell.angle_alpha   90.00
_cell.angle_beta   90.00
_cell.angle_gamma   90.00
#
_symmetry.space_group_name_H-M   'P 1'
#
loop_
_entity.id
_entity.type
_entity.pdbx_description
1 polymer ?
#
loop_
_entity_poly.entity_id
_entity_poly.type
_entity_poly.pdbx_seq_one_letter_code
_entity_poly.pdbx_strand_id
1 'polypeptide(L)'
;MNKVIIKEFLLNLFLFWLIMLYADRILVPNVPFSSQLVALALIAAYVVNTYLKAIETYGIKGIIMHHLVIGGAAVGLFTLGQFSYAELTELGFNFSEEGKIGYYQYLLLKTILNLVGVFILPRLIEFTRQKLRENK
;
A
#
# COMPACT_ATOMS: atom_id res chain seq x y z
N MET A 1 -16.39 -18.87 -16.73
CA MET A 1 -15.64 -18.15 -15.68
C MET A 1 -16.65 -17.54 -14.71
N ASN A 2 -16.51 -17.75 -13.40
CA ASN A 2 -17.50 -17.34 -12.40
C ASN A 2 -17.64 -15.79 -12.40
N LYS A 3 -18.87 -15.25 -12.34
CA LYS A 3 -19.12 -13.78 -12.42
C LYS A 3 -18.36 -13.00 -11.34
N VAL A 4 -18.11 -13.64 -10.19
CA VAL A 4 -17.32 -13.09 -9.07
C VAL A 4 -15.85 -12.92 -9.46
N ILE A 5 -15.24 -13.92 -10.09
CA ILE A 5 -13.84 -13.90 -10.52
C ILE A 5 -13.59 -12.77 -11.53
N ILE A 6 -14.51 -12.53 -12.45
CA ILE A 6 -14.41 -11.43 -13.42
C ILE A 6 -14.43 -10.06 -12.70
N LYS A 7 -15.32 -9.88 -11.72
CA LYS A 7 -15.41 -8.63 -10.95
C LYS A 7 -14.13 -8.39 -10.13
N GLU A 8 -13.60 -9.42 -9.49
CA GLU A 8 -12.32 -9.35 -8.77
C GLU A 8 -11.15 -9.01 -9.70
N PHE A 9 -11.08 -9.65 -10.87
CA PHE A 9 -10.05 -9.36 -11.85
C PHE A 9 -10.08 -7.90 -12.31
N LEU A 10 -11.27 -7.39 -12.67
CA LEU A 10 -11.45 -6.00 -13.07
C LEU A 10 -11.11 -5.03 -11.94
N LEU A 11 -11.47 -5.36 -10.71
CA LEU A 11 -11.13 -4.54 -9.54
C LEU A 11 -9.62 -4.49 -9.32
N ASN A 12 -8.93 -5.64 -9.33
CA ASN A 12 -7.48 -5.69 -9.18
C ASN A 12 -6.76 -4.96 -10.32
N LEU A 13 -7.26 -5.08 -11.55
CA LEU A 13 -6.73 -4.34 -12.69
C LEU A 13 -6.87 -2.81 -12.50
N PHE A 14 -8.02 -2.36 -12.00
CA PHE A 14 -8.24 -0.94 -11.69
C PHE A 14 -7.33 -0.44 -10.56
N LEU A 15 -7.19 -1.20 -9.47
CA LEU A 15 -6.29 -0.86 -8.37
C LEU A 15 -4.83 -0.81 -8.83
N PHE A 16 -4.41 -1.75 -9.67
CA PHE A 16 -3.09 -1.75 -10.28
C PHE A 16 -2.88 -0.50 -11.16
N TRP A 17 -3.86 -0.15 -12.00
CA TRP A 17 -3.81 1.06 -12.81
C TRP A 17 -3.71 2.34 -11.96
N LEU A 18 -4.41 2.42 -10.82
CA LEU A 18 -4.27 3.54 -9.89
C LEU A 18 -2.87 3.65 -9.29
N ILE A 19 -2.24 2.52 -8.95
CA ILE A 19 -0.85 2.49 -8.45
C ILE A 19 0.12 2.96 -9.55
N MET A 20 -0.07 2.50 -10.79
CA MET A 20 0.73 2.95 -11.93
C MET A 20 0.55 4.45 -12.18
N LEU A 21 -0.70 4.95 -12.11
CA LEU A 21 -0.98 6.38 -12.26
C LEU A 21 -0.28 7.21 -11.16
N TYR A 22 -0.25 6.73 -9.93
CA TYR A 22 0.50 7.36 -8.85
C TYR A 22 2.00 7.39 -9.15
N ALA A 23 2.58 6.26 -9.56
CA ALA A 23 4.00 6.19 -9.91
C ALA A 23 4.36 7.15 -11.05
N ASP A 24 3.55 7.18 -12.11
CA ASP A 24 3.87 7.93 -13.33
C ASP A 24 3.58 9.44 -13.21
N ARG A 25 2.61 9.85 -12.39
CA ARG A 25 2.09 11.22 -12.37
C ARG A 25 2.29 11.96 -11.07
N ILE A 26 2.40 11.25 -9.95
CA ILE A 26 2.48 11.85 -8.62
C ILE A 26 3.88 11.66 -8.03
N LEU A 27 4.45 10.46 -8.16
CA LEU A 27 5.79 10.15 -7.70
C LEU A 27 6.84 10.66 -8.70
N VAL A 28 6.84 11.98 -8.92
CA VAL A 28 7.78 12.68 -9.80
C VAL A 28 8.35 13.91 -9.09
N PRO A 29 9.58 14.34 -9.43
CA PRO A 29 10.25 15.46 -8.75
C PRO A 29 9.51 16.81 -8.81
N ASN A 30 8.59 17.00 -9.77
CA ASN A 30 7.86 18.26 -9.92
C ASN A 30 6.64 18.38 -8.98
N VAL A 31 6.25 17.30 -8.31
CA VAL A 31 5.10 17.29 -7.39
C VAL A 31 5.62 17.46 -5.97
N PRO A 32 5.07 18.39 -5.15
CA PRO A 32 5.53 18.58 -3.77
C PRO A 32 5.40 17.30 -2.93
N PHE A 33 6.38 17.01 -2.09
CA PHE A 33 6.38 15.84 -1.19
C PHE A 33 5.09 15.70 -0.37
N SER A 34 4.54 16.80 0.14
CA SER A 34 3.29 16.79 0.90
C SER A 34 2.12 16.26 0.06
N SER A 35 2.01 16.69 -1.19
CA SER A 35 1.00 16.19 -2.14
C SER A 35 1.22 14.71 -2.48
N GLN A 36 2.49 14.28 -2.60
CA GLN A 36 2.83 12.86 -2.81
C GLN A 36 2.36 12.01 -1.62
N LEU A 37 2.64 12.43 -0.39
CA LEU A 37 2.18 11.74 0.81
C LEU A 37 0.66 11.70 0.96
N VAL A 38 -0.03 12.81 0.69
CA VAL A 38 -1.50 12.86 0.75
C VAL A 38 -2.10 11.91 -0.28
N ALA A 39 -1.61 11.92 -1.52
CA ALA A 39 -2.06 11.00 -2.56
C ALA A 39 -1.80 9.54 -2.19
N LEU A 40 -0.61 9.23 -1.65
CA LEU A 40 -0.27 7.89 -1.17
C LEU A 40 -1.25 7.42 -0.08
N ALA A 41 -1.56 8.29 0.89
CA ALA A 41 -2.50 7.99 1.97
C ALA A 41 -3.93 7.76 1.44
N LEU A 42 -4.40 8.58 0.49
CA LEU A 42 -5.71 8.44 -0.13
C LEU A 42 -5.83 7.13 -0.93
N ILE A 43 -4.80 6.79 -1.71
CA ILE A 43 -4.77 5.54 -2.47
C ILE A 43 -4.76 4.34 -1.51
N ALA A 44 -3.93 4.38 -0.46
CA ALA A 44 -3.89 3.33 0.54
C ALA A 44 -5.26 3.15 1.22
N ALA A 45 -5.92 4.22 1.65
CA ALA A 45 -7.25 4.17 2.25
C ALA A 45 -8.31 3.63 1.27
N TYR A 46 -8.26 4.04 0.01
CA TYR A 46 -9.16 3.55 -1.03
C TYR A 46 -8.97 2.06 -1.30
N VAL A 47 -7.72 1.59 -1.42
CA VAL A 47 -7.37 0.17 -1.59
C VAL A 47 -7.93 -0.64 -0.41
N VAL A 48 -7.68 -0.22 0.83
CA VAL A 48 -8.17 -0.90 2.04
C VAL A 48 -9.70 -0.95 2.06
N ASN A 49 -10.39 0.17 1.84
CA ASN A 49 -11.85 0.24 1.84
C ASN A 49 -12.45 -0.66 0.75
N THR A 50 -11.89 -0.61 -0.46
CA THR A 50 -12.34 -1.40 -1.59
C THR A 50 -12.14 -2.90 -1.33
N TYR A 51 -11.04 -3.25 -0.68
CA TYR A 51 -10.74 -4.60 -0.27
C TYR A 51 -11.74 -5.13 0.79
N LEU A 52 -12.02 -4.35 1.83
CA LEU A 52 -13.01 -4.71 2.85
C LEU A 52 -14.41 -4.92 2.24
N LYS A 53 -14.84 -4.02 1.34
CA LYS A 53 -16.12 -4.16 0.63
C LYS A 53 -16.17 -5.38 -0.29
N ALA A 54 -15.06 -5.73 -0.93
CA ALA A 54 -14.99 -6.91 -1.78
C ALA A 54 -15.17 -8.21 -0.97
N ILE A 55 -14.57 -8.29 0.22
CA ILE A 55 -14.76 -9.43 1.14
C ILE A 55 -16.23 -9.56 1.54
N GLU A 56 -16.86 -8.47 1.96
CA GLU A 56 -18.27 -8.44 2.38
C GLU A 56 -19.23 -8.79 1.24
N THR A 57 -19.02 -8.21 0.06
CA THR A 57 -19.96 -8.30 -1.06
C THR A 57 -19.87 -9.63 -1.81
N TYR A 58 -18.65 -10.15 -2.01
CA TYR A 58 -18.42 -11.31 -2.88
C TYR A 58 -18.22 -12.62 -2.14
N GLY A 59 -18.22 -12.59 -0.79
CA GLY A 59 -18.01 -13.79 0.02
C GLY A 59 -16.71 -14.49 -0.32
N ILE A 60 -15.70 -13.72 -0.76
CA ILE A 60 -14.36 -14.23 -1.07
C ILE A 60 -13.91 -14.95 0.20
N LYS A 61 -13.80 -16.29 0.15
CA LYS A 61 -13.37 -17.10 1.29
C LYS A 61 -11.87 -16.87 1.54
N GLY A 62 -11.56 -15.69 2.07
CA GLY A 62 -10.82 -15.40 3.30
C GLY A 62 -9.34 -15.70 3.38
N ILE A 63 -8.77 -16.59 2.56
CA ILE A 63 -7.52 -17.24 2.98
C ILE A 63 -6.43 -16.97 1.96
N ILE A 64 -6.41 -17.66 0.83
CA ILE A 64 -5.21 -17.72 0.01
C ILE A 64 -4.90 -16.37 -0.65
N MET A 65 -5.89 -15.74 -1.29
CA MET A 65 -5.69 -14.43 -1.92
C MET A 65 -5.46 -13.30 -0.89
N HIS A 66 -5.99 -13.45 0.33
CA HIS A 66 -5.80 -12.49 1.43
C HIS A 66 -4.33 -12.50 1.92
N HIS A 67 -3.75 -13.70 2.06
CA HIS A 67 -2.34 -13.84 2.47
C HIS A 67 -1.37 -13.41 1.37
N LEU A 68 -1.70 -13.65 0.09
CA LEU A 68 -0.87 -13.19 -1.02
C LEU A 68 -0.84 -11.66 -1.12
N VAL A 69 -2.00 -11.00 -0.96
CA VAL A 69 -2.08 -9.54 -1.00
C VAL A 69 -1.38 -8.91 0.22
N ILE A 70 -1.64 -9.42 1.42
CA ILE A 70 -0.98 -8.94 2.65
C ILE A 70 0.52 -9.21 2.59
N GLY A 71 0.94 -10.40 2.14
CA GLY A 71 2.34 -10.76 1.99
C GLY A 71 3.06 -9.92 0.95
N GLY A 72 2.44 -9.67 -0.20
CA GLY A 72 3.00 -8.77 -1.22
C GLY A 72 3.12 -7.33 -0.72
N ALA A 73 2.08 -6.82 -0.06
CA ALA A 73 2.11 -5.49 0.55
C ALA A 73 3.20 -5.38 1.63
N ALA A 74 3.35 -6.42 2.47
CA ALA A 74 4.42 -6.50 3.46
C ALA A 74 5.80 -6.37 2.83
N VAL A 75 6.09 -7.21 1.83
CA VAL A 75 7.38 -7.24 1.15
C VAL A 75 7.66 -5.90 0.49
N GLY A 76 6.66 -5.31 -0.18
CA GLY A 76 6.78 -3.98 -0.78
C GLY A 76 7.10 -2.89 0.25
N LEU A 77 6.34 -2.83 1.35
CA LEU A 77 6.53 -1.84 2.40
C LEU A 77 7.87 -1.99 3.12
N PHE A 78 8.29 -3.22 3.43
CA PHE A 78 9.60 -3.48 4.03
C PHE A 78 10.72 -3.10 3.07
N THR A 79 10.62 -3.47 1.80
CA THR A 79 11.62 -3.13 0.78
C THR A 79 11.78 -1.63 0.64
N LEU A 80 10.67 -0.90 0.44
CA LEU A 80 10.68 0.57 0.38
C LEU A 80 11.15 1.21 1.69
N GLY A 81 10.81 0.59 2.83
CA GLY A 81 11.25 1.02 4.16
C GLY A 81 12.76 0.85 4.39
N GLN A 82 13.46 0.05 3.59
CA GLN A 82 14.93 -0.08 3.67
C GLN A 82 15.67 0.92 2.77
N PHE A 83 15.02 1.47 1.75
CA PHE A 83 15.70 2.34 0.77
C PHE A 83 16.35 3.57 1.44
N SER A 84 17.51 3.93 0.90
CA SER A 84 18.25 5.13 1.26
C SER A 84 17.55 6.39 0.77
N TYR A 85 18.03 7.55 1.22
CA TYR A 85 17.54 8.84 0.75
C TYR A 85 17.65 8.96 -0.77
N ALA A 86 18.82 8.60 -1.32
CA ALA A 86 19.10 8.68 -2.75
C ALA A 86 18.17 7.77 -3.57
N GLU A 87 18.00 6.51 -3.14
CA GLU A 87 17.12 5.56 -3.84
C GLU A 87 15.66 6.01 -3.85
N LEU A 88 15.16 6.62 -2.76
CA LEU A 88 13.80 7.16 -2.74
C LEU A 88 13.66 8.41 -3.61
N THR A 89 14.70 9.25 -3.69
CA THR A 89 14.73 10.37 -4.64
C THR A 89 14.73 9.88 -6.09
N GLU A 90 15.51 8.83 -6.39
CA GLU A 90 15.54 8.18 -7.72
C GLU A 90 14.19 7.56 -8.10
N LEU A 91 13.44 7.05 -7.11
CA LEU A 91 12.06 6.62 -7.31
C LEU A 91 11.10 7.78 -7.60
N GLY A 92 11.48 9.03 -7.35
CA GLY A 92 10.69 10.23 -7.64
C GLY A 92 10.09 10.94 -6.42
N PHE A 93 10.48 10.57 -5.19
CA PHE A 93 10.10 11.36 -4.01
C PHE A 93 10.80 12.72 -4.04
N ASN A 94 10.01 13.79 -3.97
CA ASN A 94 10.50 15.15 -4.09
C ASN A 94 10.84 15.75 -2.72
N PHE A 95 11.85 15.21 -2.05
CA PHE A 95 12.31 15.74 -0.77
C PHE A 95 12.86 17.17 -0.93
N SER A 96 12.67 17.99 0.09
CA SER A 96 13.19 19.36 0.12
C SER A 96 14.72 19.39 0.07
N GLU A 97 15.28 20.24 -0.79
CA GLU A 97 16.71 20.51 -0.86
C GLU A 97 17.21 21.40 0.30
N GLU A 98 16.30 21.97 1.09
CA GLU A 98 16.64 22.90 2.17
C GLU A 98 17.17 22.16 3.41
N GLY A 99 18.50 22.03 3.48
CA GLY A 99 19.22 21.65 4.69
C GLY A 99 18.67 20.39 5.37
N LYS A 100 18.17 20.53 6.60
CA LYS A 100 17.65 19.41 7.41
C LYS A 100 16.23 18.98 7.06
N ILE A 101 15.47 19.79 6.31
CA ILE A 101 14.03 19.56 6.08
C ILE A 101 13.82 18.31 5.23
N GLY A 102 14.55 18.15 4.13
CA GLY A 102 14.47 16.95 3.28
C GLY A 102 14.77 15.68 4.06
N TYR A 103 15.77 15.73 4.95
CA TYR A 103 16.11 14.59 5.80
C TYR A 103 14.98 14.24 6.78
N TYR A 104 14.30 15.22 7.37
CA TYR A 104 13.12 14.96 8.20
C TYR A 104 11.94 14.39 7.41
N GLN A 105 11.73 14.84 6.17
CA GLN A 105 10.73 14.26 5.27
C GLN A 105 11.04 12.80 4.93
N TYR A 106 12.30 12.50 4.66
CA TYR A 106 12.78 11.12 4.48
C TYR A 106 12.54 10.26 5.71
N LEU A 107 12.94 10.73 6.90
CA LEU A 107 12.72 10.00 8.15
C LEU A 107 11.23 9.80 8.45
N LEU A 108 10.38 10.78 8.15
CA LEU A 108 8.93 10.66 8.26
C LEU A 108 8.41 9.53 7.36
N LEU A 109 8.78 9.53 6.08
CA LEU A 109 8.39 8.49 5.13
C LEU A 109 8.84 7.11 5.60
N LYS A 110 10.11 6.96 6.01
CA LYS A 110 10.61 5.69 6.59
C LYS A 110 9.81 5.26 7.81
N THR A 111 9.49 6.21 8.69
CA THR A 111 8.75 5.91 9.91
C THR A 111 7.36 5.40 9.56
N ILE A 112 6.66 6.03 8.61
CA ILE A 112 5.35 5.57 8.13
C ILE A 112 5.46 4.17 7.54
N LEU A 113 6.38 3.93 6.60
CA LEU A 113 6.54 2.63 5.93
C LEU A 113 6.86 1.52 6.93
N ASN A 114 7.80 1.76 7.85
CA ASN A 114 8.17 0.79 8.88
C ASN A 114 7.07 0.60 9.93
N LEU A 115 6.31 1.64 10.30
CA LEU A 115 5.19 1.51 11.24
C LEU A 115 4.09 0.64 10.65
N VAL A 116 3.82 0.77 9.35
CA VAL A 116 2.88 -0.14 8.66
C VAL A 116 3.41 -1.58 8.70
N GLY A 117 4.69 -1.80 8.39
CA GLY A 117 5.30 -3.13 8.42
C GLY A 117 5.33 -3.78 9.81
N VAL A 118 5.62 -3.00 10.86
CA VAL A 118 5.80 -3.50 12.25
C VAL A 118 4.48 -3.64 13.01
N PHE A 119 3.52 -2.72 12.85
CA PHE A 119 2.30 -2.72 13.67
C PHE A 119 1.05 -3.14 12.90
N ILE A 120 0.87 -2.63 11.69
CA ILE A 120 -0.35 -2.88 10.93
C ILE A 120 -0.33 -4.31 10.36
N LEU A 121 0.81 -4.74 9.82
CA LEU A 121 0.91 -6.05 9.19
C LEU A 121 0.68 -7.21 10.17
N PRO A 122 1.28 -7.27 11.38
CA PRO A 122 1.00 -8.36 12.31
C PRO A 122 -0.45 -8.40 12.76
N ARG A 123 -1.07 -7.23 12.99
CA ARG A 123 -2.50 -7.14 13.34
C ARG A 123 -3.40 -7.66 12.22
N LEU A 124 -3.08 -7.33 10.96
CA LEU A 124 -3.81 -7.85 9.80
C LEU A 124 -3.66 -9.38 9.73
N ILE A 125 -2.45 -9.91 9.90
CA ILE A 125 -2.20 -11.36 9.92
C ILE A 125 -2.99 -12.04 11.04
N GLU A 126 -3.00 -11.46 12.24
CA GLU A 126 -3.73 -11.98 13.39
C GLU A 126 -5.25 -11.96 13.17
N PHE A 127 -5.79 -10.85 12.64
CA PHE A 127 -7.18 -10.75 12.23
C PHE A 127 -7.56 -11.83 11.21
N THR A 128 -6.74 -12.03 10.17
CA THR A 128 -6.98 -13.08 9.18
C THR A 128 -6.95 -14.47 9.82
N ARG A 129 -6.02 -14.74 10.74
CA ARG A 129 -5.94 -16.00 11.51
C ARG A 129 -7.17 -16.25 12.38
N GLN A 130 -7.75 -15.21 12.99
CA GLN A 130 -8.97 -15.33 13.78
C GLN A 130 -10.17 -15.64 12.88
N LYS A 131 -10.38 -14.88 11.80
CA LYS A 131 -11.45 -15.13 10.82
C LYS A 131 -11.38 -16.53 10.20
N LEU A 132 -10.17 -17.06 10.04
CA LEU A 132 -9.91 -18.42 9.59
C LEU A 132 -10.42 -19.50 10.55
N ARG A 133 -10.30 -19.27 11.86
CA ARG A 133 -10.75 -20.20 12.89
C ARG A 133 -12.27 -20.18 13.04
N GLU A 134 -12.90 -19.02 12.85
CA GLU A 134 -14.37 -18.86 12.92
C GLU A 134 -15.13 -19.49 11.75
N ASN A 135 -14.49 -19.68 10.60
CA ASN A 135 -15.11 -20.25 9.38
C ASN A 135 -14.78 -21.75 9.17
N LYS A 136 -14.13 -22.40 10.14
CA LYS A 136 -13.90 -23.85 10.19
C LYS A 136 -14.92 -24.50 11.11
#